data_AF-E0MK88-F1
#
_entry.id   AF-E0MK88-F1
#
_cell.length_a   1.000
_cell.length_b   1.000
_cell.length_c   1.000
_cell.angle_alpha   90.00
_cell.angle_beta   90.00
_cell.angle_gamma   90.00
#
_symmetry.space_group_name_H-M   'P 1'
#
loop_
_entity.id
_entity.type
_entity.pdbx_description
1 polymer ?
#
loop_
_entity_poly.entity_id
_entity_poly.type
_entity_poly.pdbx_seq_one_letter_code
_entity_poly.pdbx_strand_id
1 'polypeptide(L)'
;MWQHNNQEPNKDVIAHSIGWIASIGAAVMTFFVTPLVYQASVSALLRFTANHYGPDFVFVVELVWFPVALALVFFLLRALTAFLLRLGQLLAARIG
;
A
#
# COMPACT_ATOMS: atom_id res chain seq x y z
N MET A 1 30.46 -16.39 29.86
CA MET A 1 29.13 -16.53 30.50
C MET A 1 28.11 -16.38 29.38
N TRP A 2 27.65 -17.49 28.82
CA TRP A 2 26.76 -17.49 27.65
C TRP A 2 25.30 -17.42 28.12
N GLN A 3 24.66 -16.25 28.00
CA GLN A 3 23.21 -16.14 28.19
C GLN A 3 22.51 -16.48 26.86
N HIS A 4 22.21 -17.76 26.67
CA HIS A 4 21.20 -18.18 25.69
C HIS A 4 19.82 -17.81 26.26
N ASN A 5 19.27 -16.66 25.86
CA ASN A 5 17.90 -16.27 26.17
C ASN A 5 16.94 -16.97 25.18
N ASN A 6 16.51 -18.18 25.53
CA ASN A 6 15.70 -19.06 24.67
C ASN A 6 14.18 -18.74 24.68
N GLN A 7 13.76 -17.48 24.66
CA GLN A 7 12.32 -17.12 24.69
C GLN A 7 11.76 -16.30 23.52
N GLU A 8 12.52 -16.04 22.45
CA GLU A 8 12.01 -15.20 21.34
C GLU A 8 11.69 -15.84 19.98
N PRO A 9 11.84 -17.16 19.71
CA PRO A 9 11.58 -17.67 18.34
C PRO A 9 10.10 -17.60 17.93
N ASN A 10 9.16 -17.60 18.88
CA ASN A 10 7.72 -17.66 18.55
C ASN A 10 7.13 -16.28 18.23
N LYS A 11 7.62 -15.19 18.86
CA LYS A 11 7.12 -13.83 18.62
C LYS A 11 7.51 -13.33 17.23
N ASP A 12 8.72 -13.65 16.77
CA ASP A 12 9.22 -13.27 15.45
C ASP A 12 8.44 -13.95 14.33
N VAL A 13 8.09 -15.23 14.49
CA VAL A 13 7.29 -15.98 13.50
C VAL A 13 5.86 -15.41 13.40
N ILE A 14 5.24 -15.07 14.53
CA ILE A 14 3.89 -14.47 14.54
C ILE A 14 3.93 -13.07 13.91
N ALA A 15 4.90 -12.23 14.29
CA ALA A 15 5.06 -10.89 13.73
C ALA A 15 5.33 -10.92 12.21
N HIS A 16 6.19 -11.83 11.77
CA HIS A 16 6.49 -12.02 10.36
C HIS A 16 5.25 -12.51 9.56
N SER A 17 4.49 -13.46 10.10
CA SER A 17 3.26 -13.96 9.49
C SER A 17 2.19 -12.88 9.33
N ILE A 18 2.00 -12.03 10.35
CA ILE A 18 1.10 -10.86 10.28
C ILE A 18 1.54 -9.89 9.17
N GLY A 19 2.85 -9.69 8.99
CA GLY A 19 3.40 -8.87 7.91
C GLY A 19 3.05 -9.38 6.50
N TRP A 20 3.09 -10.70 6.29
CA TRP A 20 2.68 -11.32 5.03
C TRP A 20 1.17 -11.20 4.79
N ILE A 21 0.35 -11.51 5.81
CA ILE A 21 -1.11 -11.38 5.74
C ILE A 21 -1.52 -9.94 5.43
N ALA A 22 -0.90 -8.97 6.10
CA ALA A 22 -1.10 -7.55 5.86
C ALA A 22 -0.78 -7.16 4.41
N SER A 23 0.31 -7.69 3.85
CA SER A 23 0.73 -7.38 2.48
C SER A 23 -0.21 -8.00 1.44
N ILE A 24 -0.68 -9.23 1.67
CA ILE A 24 -1.69 -9.89 0.82
C ILE A 24 -3.02 -9.13 0.90
N GLY A 25 -3.46 -8.75 2.10
CA GLY A 25 -4.66 -7.95 2.29
C GLY A 25 -4.58 -6.60 1.58
N ALA A 26 -3.44 -5.91 1.67
CA ALA A 26 -3.18 -4.68 0.93
C ALA A 26 -3.24 -4.91 -0.59
N ALA A 27 -2.68 -6.01 -1.10
CA ALA A 27 -2.74 -6.34 -2.53
C ALA A 27 -4.17 -6.59 -3.02
N VAL A 28 -4.98 -7.33 -2.26
CA VAL A 28 -6.39 -7.58 -2.59
C VAL A 28 -7.19 -6.28 -2.59
N MET A 29 -7.03 -5.44 -1.56
CA MET A 29 -7.67 -4.13 -1.52
C MET A 29 -7.21 -3.23 -2.67
N THR A 30 -5.93 -3.29 -3.03
CA THR A 30 -5.38 -2.56 -4.18
C THR A 30 -6.10 -2.95 -5.47
N PHE A 31 -6.34 -4.24 -5.69
CA PHE A 31 -7.03 -4.71 -6.89
C PHE A 31 -8.42 -4.09 -7.05
N PHE A 32 -9.18 -3.93 -5.96
CA PHE A 32 -10.51 -3.32 -6.00
C PHE A 32 -10.50 -1.79 -6.02
N VAL A 33 -9.56 -1.16 -5.31
CA VAL A 33 -9.49 0.30 -5.17
C VAL A 33 -8.84 0.97 -6.39
N THR A 34 -7.84 0.33 -7.00
CA THR A 34 -7.10 0.86 -8.15
C THR A 34 -8.01 1.29 -9.31
N PRO A 35 -8.96 0.49 -9.82
CA PRO A 35 -9.79 0.91 -10.95
C PRO A 35 -10.65 2.14 -10.61
N LEU A 36 -11.15 2.26 -9.37
CA LEU A 36 -11.91 3.42 -8.93
C LEU A 36 -11.04 4.68 -8.90
N VAL A 37 -9.84 4.59 -8.32
CA VAL A 37 -8.88 5.70 -8.26
C VAL A 37 -8.40 6.10 -9.65
N TYR A 38 -8.14 5.12 -10.52
CA TYR A 38 -7.71 5.36 -11.89
C TYR A 38 -8.80 6.10 -12.68
N GLN A 39 -10.04 5.63 -12.67
CA GLN A 39 -11.15 6.29 -13.37
C GLN A 39 -11.39 7.73 -12.87
N ALA A 40 -11.26 7.96 -11.56
CA ALA A 40 -11.43 9.28 -10.97
C ALA A 40 -10.29 10.25 -11.34
N SER A 41 -9.06 9.77 -11.50
CA SER A 41 -7.87 10.61 -11.70
C SER A 41 -7.46 10.77 -13.17
N VAL A 42 -7.63 9.73 -13.99
CA VAL A 42 -7.12 9.70 -15.37
C VAL A 42 -7.72 10.81 -16.23
N SER A 43 -9.01 11.10 -16.08
CA SER A 43 -9.69 12.14 -16.88
C SER A 43 -9.10 13.54 -16.66
N ALA A 44 -8.77 13.90 -15.42
CA ALA A 44 -8.12 15.16 -15.10
C ALA A 44 -6.69 15.21 -15.66
N LEU A 45 -5.95 14.10 -15.57
CA LEU A 45 -4.58 14.00 -16.04
C LEU A 45 -4.49 14.09 -17.57
N LEU A 46 -5.38 13.41 -18.29
CA LEU A 46 -5.44 13.47 -19.75
C LEU A 46 -5.81 14.87 -20.23
N ARG A 47 -6.76 15.55 -19.57
CA ARG A 47 -7.10 16.95 -19.88
C ARG A 47 -5.91 17.88 -19.66
N PHE A 48 -5.20 17.74 -18.54
CA PHE A 48 -4.00 18.51 -18.27
C PHE A 48 -2.92 18.28 -19.33
N THR A 49 -2.71 17.02 -19.70
CA THR A 49 -1.71 16.62 -20.69
C THR A 49 -2.04 17.15 -22.07
N ALA A 50 -3.28 16.98 -22.54
CA ALA A 50 -3.73 17.50 -23.83
C ALA A 50 -3.55 19.02 -23.92
N ASN A 51 -3.80 19.74 -22.83
CA ASN A 51 -3.69 21.21 -22.79
C ASN A 51 -2.24 21.72 -22.75
N HIS A 52 -1.30 20.96 -22.16
CA HIS A 52 0.09 21.43 -21.96
C HIS A 52 1.11 20.81 -22.93
N TYR A 53 0.95 19.52 -23.23
CA TYR A 53 1.89 18.74 -24.03
C TYR A 53 1.33 18.39 -25.42
N GLY A 54 0.02 18.58 -25.63
CA GLY A 54 -0.66 18.26 -26.87
C GLY A 54 -1.25 16.83 -26.88
N PRO A 55 -2.06 16.52 -27.89
CA PRO A 55 -2.83 15.27 -27.97
C PRO A 55 -1.96 14.02 -28.11
N ASP A 56 -0.77 14.12 -28.69
CA ASP A 56 0.12 12.97 -28.96
C ASP A 56 0.63 12.29 -27.68
N PHE A 57 0.69 13.03 -26.57
CA PHE A 57 1.16 12.50 -25.28
C PHE A 57 0.06 11.85 -24.44
N VAL A 58 -1.22 12.01 -24.81
CA VAL A 58 -2.37 11.52 -24.04
C VAL A 58 -2.32 9.99 -23.89
N PHE A 59 -2.02 9.26 -24.97
CA PHE A 59 -1.94 7.80 -24.94
C PHE A 59 -0.79 7.28 -24.06
N VAL A 60 0.38 7.93 -24.13
CA VAL A 60 1.55 7.57 -23.31
C VAL A 60 1.23 7.77 -21.83
N VAL A 61 0.61 8.90 -21.49
CA VAL A 61 0.21 9.19 -20.10
C VAL A 61 -0.85 8.21 -19.62
N GLU A 62 -1.84 7.86 -20.44
CA GLU A 62 -2.86 6.86 -20.08
C GLU A 62 -2.23 5.50 -19.72
N LEU A 63 -1.33 5.01 -20.58
CA LEU A 63 -0.66 3.72 -20.38
C LEU A 63 0.24 3.71 -19.14
N VAL A 64 0.96 4.81 -18.89
CA VAL A 64 1.89 4.93 -17.75
C VAL A 64 1.14 5.22 -16.44
N TRP A 65 -0.01 5.89 -16.51
CA TRP A 65 -0.75 6.27 -15.30
C TRP A 65 -1.37 5.06 -14.60
N PHE A 66 -1.76 4.02 -15.33
CA PHE A 66 -2.32 2.81 -14.72
C PHE A 66 -1.36 2.12 -13.72
N PRO A 67 -0.12 1.74 -14.07
CA PRO A 67 0.82 1.15 -13.12
C PRO A 67 1.22 2.13 -12.01
N VAL A 68 1.26 3.43 -12.29
CA VAL A 68 1.52 4.47 -11.27
C VAL A 68 0.39 4.49 -10.24
N ALA A 69 -0.87 4.52 -10.66
CA ALA A 69 -2.03 4.47 -9.79
C ALA A 69 -2.06 3.18 -8.95
N LEU A 70 -1.75 2.03 -9.57
CA LEU A 70 -1.66 0.74 -8.87
C LEU A 70 -0.58 0.76 -7.78
N ALA A 71 0.62 1.25 -8.10
CA ALA A 71 1.71 1.36 -7.15
C ALA A 71 1.36 2.31 -5.99
N LEU A 72 0.80 3.49 -6.28
CA LEU A 72 0.39 4.46 -5.27
C LEU A 72 -0.64 3.88 -4.30
N VAL A 73 -1.67 3.21 -4.83
CA VAL A 73 -2.72 2.58 -4.01
C VAL A 73 -2.13 1.46 -3.15
N PHE A 74 -1.26 0.61 -3.72
CA PHE A 74 -0.61 -0.46 -2.97
C PHE A 74 0.25 0.06 -1.81
N PHE A 75 1.13 1.03 -2.08
CA PHE A 75 2.00 1.59 -1.05
C PHE A 75 1.19 2.32 0.03
N LEU A 76 0.13 3.03 -0.36
CA LEU A 76 -0.76 3.71 0.58
C LEU A 76 -1.46 2.70 1.50
N LEU A 77 -2.05 1.64 0.95
CA LEU A 77 -2.69 0.59 1.73
C LEU A 77 -1.69 -0.13 2.63
N ARG A 78 -0.49 -0.43 2.11
CA ARG A 78 0.57 -1.08 2.88
C ARG A 78 1.07 -0.22 4.05
N ALA A 79 1.17 1.10 3.83
CA ALA A 79 1.52 2.06 4.88
C ALA A 79 0.41 2.18 5.92
N LEU A 80 -0.85 2.22 5.49
CA LEU A 80 -2.02 2.23 6.37
C LEU A 80 -2.06 0.98 7.26
N THR A 81 -1.82 -0.21 6.70
CA THR A 81 -1.78 -1.44 7.51
C THR A 81 -0.64 -1.40 8.53
N ALA A 82 0.55 -0.91 8.16
CA ALA A 82 1.66 -0.76 9.10
C ALA A 82 1.33 0.22 10.24
N PHE A 83 0.66 1.32 9.92
CA PHE A 83 0.20 2.31 10.89
C PHE A 83 -0.85 1.71 11.84
N LEU A 84 -1.86 1.02 11.31
CA LEU A 84 -2.91 0.36 12.10
C LEU A 84 -2.35 -0.69 13.06
N LEU A 85 -1.37 -1.49 12.62
CA LEU A 85 -0.70 -2.46 13.48
C LEU A 85 0.03 -1.78 14.63
N ARG A 86 0.78 -0.71 14.36
CA ARG A 86 1.47 0.08 15.41
C ARG A 86 0.48 0.71 16.38
N LEU A 87 -0.62 1.25 15.87
CA LEU A 87 -1.68 1.84 16.69
C LEU A 87 -2.32 0.78 17.60
N GLY A 88 -2.62 -0.40 17.07
CA GLY A 88 -3.17 -1.53 17.84
C GLY A 88 -2.22 -1.99 18.95
N GLN A 89 -0.92 -2.05 18.68
CA GLN A 89 0.09 -2.36 19.70
C GLN A 89 0.13 -1.31 20.82
N LEU A 90 0.08 -0.02 20.47
CA LEU A 90 0.06 1.07 21.46
C LEU A 90 -1.20 1.04 22.34
N LEU A 91 -2.36 0.75 21.75
CA LEU A 91 -3.62 0.62 22.49
C LEU A 91 -3.61 -0.59 23.40
N ALA A 92 -3.14 -1.75 22.92
CA ALA A 92 -3.02 -2.95 23.73
C ALA A 92 -2.09 -2.73 24.94
N ALA A 93 -0.98 -2.02 24.76
CA ALA A 93 -0.04 -1.68 25.84
C ALA A 93 -0.58 -0.64 26.85
N ARG A 94 -1.68 0.04 26.54
CA ARG A 94 -2.32 1.02 27.43
C ARG A 94 -3.48 0.44 28.23
N ILE A 95 -4.10 -0.64 27.76
CA ILE A 95 -5.31 -1.25 28.35
C ILE A 95 -4.98 -2.53 29.12
N GLY A 96 -3.85 -3.20 28.81
CA GLY A 96 -3.29 -4.31 29.58
C GLY A 96 -2.25 -3.86 30.59
#